data_AF-A0A1A8EM22-F1
#
_entry.id   AF-A0A1A8EM22-F1
#
_cell.length_a   1.000
_cell.length_b   1.000
_cell.length_c   1.000
_cell.angle_alpha   90.00
_cell.angle_beta   90.00
_cell.angle_gamma   90.00
#
_symmetry.space_group_name_H-M   'P 1'
#
loop_
_entity.id
_entity.type
_entity.pdbx_description
1 polymer ?
#
loop_
_entity_poly.entity_id
_entity_poly.type
_entity_poly.pdbx_seq_one_letter_code
_entity_poly.pdbx_strand_id
1 'polypeptide(L)'
;LSPPAHPNRTGLFTPDLAFEAIVKKQIQKLKEPTLKCIDMVVSELTSTIHKGSQKLAQYPMLREEMERIVTQHIRDRESRTKEQVLLQIDIELSYMNTNHEDFIGFANAQQRINQMNKKKTAGNQDEIMVIRKGWLTINNIGIMKGGAKEYWFVLTAESLSWYKDDEEKEKKYMLPVDNLKLRDVEKGFMSSKHIFALFNTEQRNVYKDYRQLELACESQEDVDAWKASFLRAGVYPERVTEKEGKSDSGGDENGSDSFMHSMDPQLERQVETIRNLVDSYMAIVNKTVRDLMPKTIMHLMINNTKEFINAELLAHLYSCGDQNTLMEESQEQAQHRDEMLRMYHALREALSIIGDISTTTVTTAMPPPVDDSWLQVQRGGSGGRSPATSPTPNRRAPPGPPARPGSRGPPPGPPPAGGPPVPSRPGASPDLHGGPPPTVPSRPNRAPPSVPSRRPPPSPTH
;
A
#
# COMPACT_ATOMS: atom_id res chain seq x y z
N LEU A 1 -22.43 -61.05 -7.38
CA LEU A 1 -22.05 -61.20 -5.95
C LEU A 1 -21.65 -59.82 -5.44
N SER A 2 -22.64 -59.02 -5.07
CA SER A 2 -22.43 -57.70 -4.46
C SER A 2 -22.23 -57.90 -2.95
N PRO A 3 -21.26 -57.25 -2.30
CA PRO A 3 -21.19 -57.27 -0.85
C PRO A 3 -22.33 -56.41 -0.27
N PRO A 4 -22.83 -56.74 0.93
CA PRO A 4 -24.02 -56.12 1.48
C PRO A 4 -23.74 -54.68 1.89
N ALA A 5 -24.69 -53.81 1.58
CA ALA A 5 -24.75 -52.46 2.11
C ALA A 5 -24.77 -52.50 3.64
N HIS A 6 -23.83 -51.80 4.26
CA HIS A 6 -23.88 -51.55 5.70
C HIS A 6 -25.04 -50.59 6.02
N PRO A 7 -25.79 -50.84 7.11
CA PRO A 7 -26.96 -50.06 7.49
C PRO A 7 -26.55 -48.63 7.86
N ASN A 8 -27.44 -47.68 7.59
CA ASN A 8 -27.40 -46.26 7.97
C ASN A 8 -26.63 -46.00 9.27
N ARG A 9 -25.34 -45.70 9.15
CA ARG A 9 -24.59 -44.97 10.18
C ARG A 9 -25.00 -43.52 10.03
N THR A 10 -25.69 -42.97 11.03
CA THR A 10 -25.68 -41.54 11.33
C THR A 10 -24.23 -41.15 11.64
N GLY A 11 -23.44 -40.99 10.59
CA GLY A 11 -22.04 -40.60 10.65
C GLY A 11 -21.97 -39.09 10.80
N LEU A 12 -21.87 -38.64 12.04
CA LEU A 12 -21.30 -37.34 12.42
C LEU A 12 -20.05 -37.08 11.55
N PHE A 13 -20.01 -35.95 10.86
CA PHE A 13 -18.92 -35.40 10.04
C PHE A 13 -17.57 -36.15 10.07
N THR A 14 -17.10 -36.65 8.92
CA THR A 14 -15.68 -37.03 8.79
C THR A 14 -14.85 -35.75 8.73
N PRO A 15 -13.90 -35.52 9.67
CA PRO A 15 -13.12 -34.29 9.72
C PRO A 15 -12.38 -33.96 8.42
N ASP A 16 -11.98 -34.98 7.66
CA ASP A 16 -11.27 -34.85 6.39
C ASP A 16 -12.14 -34.21 5.29
N LEU A 17 -13.40 -34.63 5.18
CA LEU A 17 -14.34 -34.08 4.19
C LEU A 17 -14.74 -32.64 4.54
N ALA A 18 -14.88 -32.34 5.83
CA ALA A 18 -15.14 -30.98 6.31
C ALA A 18 -13.96 -30.05 6.05
N PHE A 19 -12.73 -30.50 6.36
CA PHE A 19 -11.49 -29.80 6.03
C PHE A 19 -11.40 -29.52 4.53
N GLU A 20 -11.59 -30.54 3.69
CA GLU A 20 -11.53 -30.41 2.23
C GLU A 20 -12.53 -29.39 1.70
N ALA A 21 -13.79 -29.49 2.12
CA ALA A 21 -14.84 -28.59 1.67
C ALA A 21 -14.54 -27.13 2.04
N ILE A 22 -14.06 -26.88 3.27
CA ILE A 22 -13.75 -25.54 3.74
C ILE A 22 -12.52 -24.97 3.02
N VAL A 23 -11.44 -25.76 2.90
CA VAL A 23 -10.23 -25.35 2.19
C VAL A 23 -10.56 -25.00 0.74
N LYS A 24 -11.24 -25.89 0.01
CA LYS A 24 -11.64 -25.62 -1.39
C LYS A 24 -12.46 -24.33 -1.52
N LYS A 25 -13.42 -24.12 -0.61
CA LYS A 25 -14.22 -22.90 -0.57
C LYS A 25 -13.38 -21.64 -0.32
N GLN A 26 -12.34 -21.73 0.50
CA GLN A 26 -11.44 -20.62 0.78
C GLN A 26 -10.47 -20.35 -0.38
N ILE A 27 -9.90 -21.39 -0.99
CA ILE A 27 -9.03 -21.27 -2.17
C ILE A 27 -9.79 -20.63 -3.34
N GLN A 28 -11.06 -21.00 -3.54
CA GLN A 28 -11.87 -20.42 -4.61
C GLN A 28 -12.04 -18.89 -4.49
N LYS A 29 -12.02 -18.35 -3.27
CA LYS A 29 -12.07 -16.89 -3.03
C LYS A 29 -10.78 -16.17 -3.46
N LEU A 30 -9.69 -16.88 -3.73
CA LEU A 30 -8.45 -16.28 -4.22
C LEU A 30 -8.52 -15.88 -5.71
N LYS A 31 -9.53 -16.35 -6.46
CA LYS A 31 -9.70 -16.01 -7.89
C LYS A 31 -9.88 -14.50 -8.10
N GLU A 32 -10.78 -13.87 -7.35
CA GLU A 32 -11.05 -12.45 -7.50
C GLU A 32 -9.85 -11.53 -7.19
N PRO A 33 -9.15 -11.65 -6.04
CA PRO A 33 -8.01 -10.79 -5.74
C PRO A 33 -6.82 -10.99 -6.69
N THR A 34 -6.62 -12.20 -7.22
CA THR A 34 -5.56 -12.46 -8.20
C THR A 34 -5.86 -11.84 -9.56
N LEU A 35 -7.11 -11.93 -10.03
CA LEU A 35 -7.55 -11.22 -11.25
C LEU A 35 -7.44 -9.70 -11.09
N LYS A 36 -7.87 -9.16 -9.94
CA LYS A 36 -7.74 -7.72 -9.65
C LYS A 36 -6.28 -7.24 -9.66
N CYS A 37 -5.36 -8.07 -9.16
CA CYS A 37 -3.93 -7.76 -9.22
C CYS A 37 -3.44 -7.64 -10.68
N ILE A 38 -3.90 -8.52 -11.57
CA ILE A 38 -3.58 -8.45 -13.00
C ILE A 38 -4.13 -7.15 -13.60
N ASP A 39 -5.39 -6.80 -13.31
CA ASP A 39 -6.02 -5.57 -13.82
C ASP A 39 -5.23 -4.31 -13.40
N MET A 40 -4.80 -4.26 -12.15
CA MET A 40 -3.97 -3.16 -11.64
C MET A 40 -2.63 -3.07 -12.37
N VAL A 41 -1.99 -4.20 -12.65
CA VAL A 41 -0.73 -4.23 -13.41
C VAL A 41 -0.94 -3.79 -14.86
N VAL A 42 -2.02 -4.23 -15.52
CA VAL A 42 -2.38 -3.81 -16.88
C VAL A 42 -2.60 -2.30 -16.94
N SER A 43 -3.30 -1.73 -15.97
CA SER A 43 -3.52 -0.30 -15.85
C SER A 43 -2.19 0.47 -15.76
N GLU A 44 -1.29 0.05 -14.86
CA GLU A 44 0.02 0.70 -14.71
C GLU A 44 0.94 0.52 -15.93
N LEU A 45 0.90 -0.65 -16.55
CA LEU A 45 1.66 -0.91 -17.77
C LEU A 45 1.19 -0.01 -18.91
N THR A 46 -0.13 0.10 -19.11
CA THR A 46 -0.74 0.97 -20.13
C THR A 46 -0.41 2.45 -19.87
N SER A 47 -0.52 2.89 -18.61
CA SER A 47 -0.12 4.24 -18.18
C SER A 47 1.35 4.52 -18.48
N THR A 48 2.23 3.54 -18.27
CA THR A 48 3.67 3.66 -18.58
C THR A 48 3.93 3.79 -20.08
N ILE A 49 3.23 3.02 -20.91
CA ILE A 49 3.31 3.14 -22.37
C ILE A 49 2.86 4.52 -22.82
N HIS A 50 1.72 5.01 -22.32
CA HIS A 50 1.21 6.33 -22.66
C HIS A 50 2.15 7.46 -22.23
N LYS A 51 2.82 7.35 -21.06
CA LYS A 51 3.84 8.32 -20.66
C LYS A 51 5.07 8.27 -21.56
N GLY A 52 5.49 7.07 -21.98
CA GLY A 52 6.64 6.88 -22.86
C GLY A 52 6.40 7.43 -24.27
N SER A 53 5.21 7.21 -24.81
CA SER A 53 4.81 7.62 -26.16
C SER A 53 4.67 9.14 -26.32
N GLN A 54 4.51 9.91 -25.23
CA GLN A 54 4.54 11.39 -25.29
C GLN A 54 5.84 11.94 -25.92
N LYS A 55 6.94 11.19 -25.85
CA LYS A 55 8.20 11.56 -26.53
C LYS A 55 8.09 11.52 -28.06
N LEU A 56 7.07 10.87 -28.59
CA LEU A 56 6.76 10.79 -30.02
C LEU A 56 5.71 11.82 -30.44
N ALA A 57 5.36 12.80 -29.60
CA ALA A 57 4.34 13.81 -29.91
C ALA A 57 4.61 14.63 -31.19
N GLN A 58 5.86 14.68 -31.66
CA GLN A 58 6.23 15.29 -32.94
C GLN A 58 5.65 14.55 -34.16
N TYR A 59 5.37 13.25 -34.01
CA TYR A 59 4.79 12.38 -35.04
C TYR A 59 3.49 11.77 -34.52
N PRO A 60 2.37 12.52 -34.57
CA PRO A 60 1.11 12.11 -33.93
C PRO A 60 0.58 10.77 -34.45
N MET A 61 0.64 10.54 -35.77
CA MET A 61 0.17 9.29 -36.38
C MET A 61 1.01 8.08 -35.93
N LEU A 62 2.34 8.21 -35.93
CA LEU A 62 3.25 7.19 -35.40
C LEU A 62 2.95 6.87 -33.93
N ARG A 63 2.75 7.92 -33.12
CA ARG A 63 2.47 7.78 -31.70
C ARG A 63 1.17 7.01 -31.47
N GLU A 64 0.09 7.41 -32.13
CA GLU A 64 -1.21 6.75 -32.01
C GLU A 64 -1.14 5.28 -32.43
N GLU A 65 -0.47 4.99 -33.54
CA GLU A 65 -0.36 3.64 -34.06
C GLU A 65 0.51 2.74 -33.17
N MET A 66 1.61 3.28 -32.62
CA MET A 66 2.44 2.59 -31.63
C MET A 66 1.65 2.30 -30.35
N GLU A 67 0.92 3.29 -29.81
CA GLU A 67 0.06 3.11 -28.63
C GLU A 67 -1.01 2.04 -28.91
N ARG A 68 -1.63 2.06 -30.09
CA ARG A 68 -2.67 1.10 -30.49
C ARG A 68 -2.12 -0.33 -30.54
N ILE A 69 -1.00 -0.56 -31.22
CA ILE A 69 -0.39 -1.89 -31.38
C ILE A 69 0.03 -2.45 -30.02
N VAL A 70 0.75 -1.64 -29.22
CA VAL A 70 1.25 -2.10 -27.91
C VAL A 70 0.09 -2.33 -26.93
N THR A 71 -0.94 -1.48 -26.93
CA THR A 71 -2.11 -1.67 -26.06
C THR A 71 -2.89 -2.92 -26.46
N GLN A 72 -3.03 -3.20 -27.76
CA GLN A 72 -3.65 -4.44 -28.22
C GLN A 72 -2.86 -5.67 -27.74
N HIS A 73 -1.54 -5.65 -27.89
CA HIS A 73 -0.69 -6.73 -27.39
C HIS A 73 -0.85 -6.93 -25.87
N ILE A 74 -0.88 -5.86 -25.09
CA ILE A 74 -1.11 -5.93 -23.63
C ILE A 74 -2.45 -6.60 -23.31
N ARG A 75 -3.54 -6.29 -24.02
CA ARG A 75 -4.85 -6.94 -23.83
C ARG A 75 -4.82 -8.43 -24.14
N ASP A 76 -4.11 -8.82 -25.20
CA ASP A 76 -3.94 -10.24 -25.54
C ASP A 76 -3.12 -10.96 -24.44
N ARG A 77 -2.07 -10.31 -23.92
CA ARG A 77 -1.29 -10.83 -22.79
C ARG A 77 -2.08 -10.88 -21.48
N GLU A 78 -2.97 -9.92 -21.24
CA GLU A 78 -3.89 -9.91 -20.10
C GLU A 78 -4.78 -11.15 -20.11
N SER A 79 -5.46 -11.43 -21.21
CA SER A 79 -6.33 -12.60 -21.36
C SER A 79 -5.57 -13.91 -21.05
N ARG A 80 -4.40 -14.11 -21.66
CA ARG A 80 -3.59 -15.32 -21.44
C ARG A 80 -3.07 -15.42 -20.00
N THR A 81 -2.73 -14.30 -19.38
CA THR A 81 -2.23 -14.28 -17.99
C THR A 81 -3.36 -14.61 -17.01
N LYS A 82 -4.57 -14.08 -17.24
CA LYS A 82 -5.76 -14.40 -16.45
C LYS A 82 -6.10 -15.89 -16.53
N GLU A 83 -6.09 -16.48 -17.72
CA GLU A 83 -6.30 -17.92 -17.91
C GLU A 83 -5.27 -18.75 -17.14
N GLN A 84 -3.98 -18.40 -17.25
CA GLN A 84 -2.91 -19.13 -16.56
C GLN A 84 -3.03 -19.04 -15.03
N VAL A 85 -3.39 -17.88 -14.49
CA VAL A 85 -3.56 -17.68 -13.04
C VAL A 85 -4.77 -18.46 -12.53
N LEU A 86 -5.88 -18.46 -13.28
CA LEU A 86 -7.05 -19.27 -12.93
C LEU A 86 -6.72 -20.76 -12.94
N LEU A 87 -5.94 -21.23 -13.92
CA LEU A 87 -5.45 -22.60 -13.97
C LEU A 87 -4.58 -22.94 -12.75
N GLN A 88 -3.69 -22.04 -12.31
CA GLN A 88 -2.90 -22.26 -11.09
C GLN A 88 -3.77 -22.43 -9.85
N ILE A 89 -4.85 -21.65 -9.72
CA ILE A 89 -5.81 -21.80 -8.62
C ILE A 89 -6.60 -23.11 -8.76
N ASP A 90 -6.96 -23.50 -9.98
CA ASP A 90 -7.64 -24.78 -10.23
C ASP A 90 -6.75 -25.98 -9.91
N ILE A 91 -5.42 -25.86 -10.10
CA ILE A 91 -4.45 -26.86 -9.64
C ILE A 91 -4.48 -27.00 -8.11
N GLU A 92 -4.46 -25.88 -7.37
CA GLU A 92 -4.58 -25.88 -5.90
C GLU A 92 -5.92 -26.48 -5.41
N LEU A 93 -6.98 -26.36 -6.21
CA LEU A 93 -8.28 -26.99 -5.93
C LEU A 93 -8.32 -28.49 -6.27
N SER A 94 -7.53 -28.93 -7.25
CA SER A 94 -7.58 -30.29 -7.76
C SER A 94 -6.97 -31.32 -6.80
N TYR A 95 -5.95 -30.92 -6.04
CA TYR A 95 -5.23 -31.80 -5.14
C TYR A 95 -4.76 -31.05 -3.89
N MET A 96 -5.11 -31.58 -2.72
CA MET A 96 -4.64 -31.04 -1.45
C MET A 96 -3.48 -31.88 -0.91
N ASN A 97 -2.28 -31.30 -0.91
CA ASN A 97 -1.09 -31.98 -0.43
C ASN A 97 -0.99 -31.93 1.11
N THR A 98 -1.57 -32.92 1.79
CA THR A 98 -1.50 -33.06 3.25
C THR A 98 -0.15 -33.62 3.75
N ASN A 99 0.78 -33.94 2.84
CA ASN A 99 2.15 -34.36 3.17
C ASN A 99 3.15 -33.20 3.13
N HIS A 100 2.69 -31.96 2.93
CA HIS A 100 3.55 -30.78 2.89
C HIS A 100 4.27 -30.57 4.23
N GLU A 101 5.56 -30.22 4.20
CA GLU A 101 6.40 -30.08 5.41
C GLU A 101 5.89 -29.03 6.40
N ASP A 102 5.41 -27.90 5.89
CA ASP A 102 4.82 -26.82 6.68
C ASP A 102 3.39 -27.13 7.17
N PHE A 103 2.79 -28.26 6.77
CA PHE A 103 1.44 -28.62 7.21
C PHE A 103 1.50 -29.33 8.55
N ILE A 104 0.73 -28.85 9.53
CA ILE A 104 0.76 -29.41 10.89
C ILE A 104 0.35 -30.89 10.93
N GLY A 105 -0.47 -31.35 9.98
CA GLY A 105 -0.97 -32.72 9.92
C GLY A 105 -2.08 -33.02 10.94
N PHE A 106 -2.92 -34.01 10.62
CA PHE A 106 -4.07 -34.40 11.44
C PHE A 106 -3.67 -34.90 12.85
N ALA A 107 -2.54 -35.59 12.96
CA ALA A 107 -2.05 -36.14 14.23
C ALA A 107 -1.62 -35.03 15.21
N ASN A 108 -0.90 -34.01 14.75
CA ASN A 108 -0.41 -32.94 15.63
C ASN A 108 -1.53 -31.95 15.99
N ALA A 109 -2.53 -31.75 15.12
CA ALA A 109 -3.69 -30.91 15.42
C ALA A 109 -4.50 -31.46 16.61
N GLN A 110 -4.72 -32.78 16.66
CA GLN A 110 -5.38 -33.44 17.79
C GLN A 110 -4.52 -33.45 19.07
N GLN A 111 -3.19 -33.56 18.93
CA GLN A 111 -2.26 -33.51 20.07
C GLN A 111 -2.16 -32.12 20.71
N ARG A 112 -2.12 -31.04 19.92
CA ARG A 112 -2.13 -29.65 20.45
C ARG A 112 -3.37 -29.41 21.32
N ILE A 113 -4.52 -29.91 20.91
CA ILE A 113 -5.77 -29.79 21.68
C ILE A 113 -5.76 -30.71 22.92
N ASN A 114 -5.18 -31.91 22.83
CA ASN A 114 -4.99 -32.79 24.00
C ASN A 114 -4.04 -32.19 25.05
N GLN A 115 -3.01 -31.46 24.62
CA GLN A 115 -2.12 -30.72 25.52
C GLN A 115 -2.83 -29.52 26.15
N MET A 116 -3.66 -28.82 25.38
CA MET A 116 -4.54 -27.75 25.87
C MET A 116 -5.55 -28.26 26.91
N ASN A 117 -6.02 -29.50 26.78
CA ASN A 117 -6.90 -30.14 27.76
C ASN A 117 -6.15 -30.75 28.97
N LYS A 118 -4.93 -31.29 28.81
CA LYS A 118 -4.11 -31.72 29.96
C LYS A 118 -3.67 -30.53 30.83
N LYS A 119 -3.49 -29.35 30.23
CA LYS A 119 -3.31 -28.07 30.97
C LYS A 119 -4.53 -27.64 31.77
N LYS A 120 -5.74 -28.18 31.54
CA LYS A 120 -6.92 -27.94 32.40
C LYS A 120 -6.94 -28.80 33.67
N THR A 121 -6.04 -29.77 33.84
CA THR A 121 -6.02 -30.69 35.01
C THR A 121 -4.70 -30.70 35.77
N ALA A 122 -3.64 -30.10 35.22
CA ALA A 122 -2.37 -29.93 35.90
C ALA A 122 -2.10 -28.44 36.06
N GLY A 123 -2.33 -27.92 37.27
CA GLY A 123 -1.92 -26.58 37.65
C GLY A 123 -0.41 -26.42 37.47
N ASN A 124 -0.02 -25.71 36.42
CA ASN A 124 1.17 -24.88 36.42
C ASN A 124 1.09 -23.88 35.27
N GLN A 125 1.40 -22.64 35.62
CA GLN A 125 1.47 -21.45 34.79
C GLN A 125 2.03 -21.74 33.38
N ASP A 126 1.25 -21.49 32.33
CA ASP A 126 1.72 -20.82 31.11
C ASP A 126 0.57 -20.67 30.10
N GLU A 127 0.38 -19.41 29.68
CA GLU A 127 -0.69 -18.83 28.85
C GLU A 127 -2.08 -18.85 29.48
N ILE A 128 -2.28 -17.93 30.43
CA ILE A 128 -3.62 -17.48 30.79
C ILE A 128 -4.27 -16.91 29.52
N MET A 129 -5.21 -17.65 28.91
CA MET A 129 -5.93 -17.19 27.73
C MET A 129 -6.71 -15.92 28.07
N VAL A 130 -6.32 -14.82 27.42
CA VAL A 130 -6.97 -13.52 27.58
C VAL A 130 -8.28 -13.51 26.81
N ILE A 131 -9.38 -13.28 27.51
CA ILE A 131 -10.74 -13.22 26.94
C ILE A 131 -10.99 -11.84 26.32
N ARG A 132 -10.55 -10.76 26.98
CA ARG A 132 -10.69 -9.38 26.50
C ARG A 132 -9.64 -8.47 27.14
N LYS A 133 -9.17 -7.47 26.40
CA LYS A 133 -8.45 -6.32 26.93
C LYS A 133 -9.16 -5.03 26.56
N GLY A 134 -9.04 -4.00 27.36
CA GLY A 134 -9.57 -2.67 27.03
C GLY A 134 -9.59 -1.72 28.21
N TRP A 135 -9.85 -0.45 27.91
CA TRP A 135 -9.99 0.59 28.92
C TRP A 135 -11.35 0.48 29.63
N LEU A 136 -11.32 0.59 30.96
CA LEU A 136 -12.52 0.76 31.79
C LEU A 136 -12.23 1.81 32.87
N THR A 137 -13.25 2.58 33.22
CA THR A 137 -13.17 3.52 34.34
C THR A 137 -13.66 2.86 35.62
N ILE A 138 -12.86 2.85 36.69
CA ILE A 138 -13.35 2.47 38.02
C ILE A 138 -14.05 3.68 38.64
N ASN A 139 -15.36 3.57 38.87
CA ASN A 139 -16.21 4.72 39.23
C ASN A 139 -16.35 4.94 40.74
N ASN A 140 -16.28 3.90 41.58
CA ASN A 140 -16.55 4.00 43.02
C ASN A 140 -15.31 4.24 43.91
N ILE A 141 -14.16 4.64 43.35
CA ILE A 141 -12.99 5.05 44.13
C ILE A 141 -13.23 6.46 44.67
N GLY A 142 -13.35 6.59 46.00
CA GLY A 142 -13.75 7.82 46.67
C GLY A 142 -12.88 9.04 46.32
N ILE A 143 -13.49 10.22 46.35
CA ILE A 143 -12.89 11.52 45.99
C ILE A 143 -11.57 11.79 46.75
N MET A 144 -11.47 11.35 48.02
CA MET A 144 -10.26 11.49 48.84
C MET A 144 -9.08 10.59 48.42
N LYS A 145 -9.28 9.60 47.54
CA LYS A 145 -8.24 8.69 47.02
C LYS A 145 -7.99 8.86 45.50
N GLY A 146 -8.49 9.94 44.90
CA GLY A 146 -8.13 10.35 43.54
C GLY A 146 -9.22 10.24 42.46
N GLY A 147 -10.49 10.09 42.82
CA GLY A 147 -11.63 10.13 41.89
C GLY A 147 -11.74 8.93 40.95
N ALA A 148 -12.70 9.01 40.02
CA ALA A 148 -12.89 8.02 38.95
C ALA A 148 -11.65 8.00 38.05
N LYS A 149 -11.02 6.83 37.92
CA LYS A 149 -9.78 6.65 37.16
C LYS A 149 -9.94 5.56 36.13
N GLU A 150 -9.36 5.81 34.97
CA GLU A 150 -9.30 4.86 33.87
C GLU A 150 -8.06 3.97 34.02
N TYR A 151 -8.24 2.68 33.75
CA TYR A 151 -7.18 1.69 33.76
C TYR A 151 -7.32 0.76 32.56
N TRP A 152 -6.21 0.14 32.18
CA TRP A 152 -6.21 -0.91 31.17
C TRP A 152 -6.55 -2.26 31.81
N PHE A 153 -7.67 -2.85 31.45
CA PHE A 153 -8.14 -4.13 32.00
C PHE A 153 -7.78 -5.29 31.09
N VAL A 154 -7.43 -6.41 31.71
CA VAL A 154 -7.17 -7.70 31.06
C VAL A 154 -8.03 -8.74 31.78
N LEU A 155 -9.08 -9.19 31.09
CA LEU A 155 -9.96 -10.26 31.55
C LEU A 155 -9.48 -11.60 31.01
N THR A 156 -9.43 -12.57 31.90
CA THR A 156 -9.05 -13.95 31.63
C THR A 156 -10.10 -14.89 32.22
N ALA A 157 -10.02 -16.19 31.92
CA ALA A 157 -10.94 -17.18 32.50
C ALA A 157 -10.81 -17.32 34.03
N GLU A 158 -9.73 -16.83 34.64
CA GLU A 158 -9.44 -17.01 36.07
C GLU A 158 -9.37 -15.70 36.85
N SER A 159 -9.04 -14.59 36.19
CA SER A 159 -8.89 -13.29 36.84
C SER A 159 -9.21 -12.10 35.94
N LEU A 160 -9.66 -11.02 36.57
CA LEU A 160 -9.71 -9.67 36.04
C LEU A 160 -8.54 -8.87 36.62
N SER A 161 -7.54 -8.56 35.79
CA SER A 161 -6.41 -7.71 36.19
C SER A 161 -6.53 -6.33 35.58
N TRP A 162 -5.99 -5.31 36.24
CA TRP A 162 -5.86 -3.99 35.63
C TRP A 162 -4.50 -3.35 35.88
N TYR A 163 -4.09 -2.54 34.91
CA TYR A 163 -2.77 -1.92 34.79
C TYR A 163 -2.92 -0.41 34.69
N LYS A 164 -1.82 0.30 34.98
CA LYS A 164 -1.78 1.75 34.83
C LYS A 164 -2.07 2.20 33.37
N ASP A 165 -1.57 1.44 32.41
CA ASP A 165 -1.59 1.71 30.98
C ASP A 165 -1.59 0.38 30.18
N ASP A 166 -1.72 0.51 28.85
CA ASP A 166 -1.74 -0.61 27.89
C ASP A 166 -0.37 -1.26 27.64
N GLU A 167 0.71 -0.69 28.19
CA GLU A 167 2.03 -1.33 28.20
C GLU A 167 2.10 -2.53 29.16
N GLU A 168 1.11 -2.69 30.04
CA GLU A 168 0.97 -3.82 30.99
C GLU A 168 2.17 -4.01 31.94
N LYS A 169 3.00 -2.98 32.12
CA LYS A 169 4.20 -3.03 32.98
C LYS A 169 3.89 -2.92 34.46
N GLU A 170 2.90 -2.10 34.83
CA GLU A 170 2.54 -1.84 36.22
C GLU A 170 1.14 -2.39 36.54
N LYS A 171 1.08 -3.65 36.99
CA LYS A 171 -0.16 -4.28 37.45
C LYS A 171 -0.62 -3.64 38.76
N LYS A 172 -1.78 -3.00 38.75
CA LYS A 172 -2.37 -2.34 39.92
C LYS A 172 -3.09 -3.33 40.83
N TYR A 173 -3.80 -4.28 40.25
CA TYR A 173 -4.53 -5.30 41.00
C TYR A 173 -4.85 -6.52 40.13
N MET A 174 -5.16 -7.62 40.78
CA MET A 174 -5.63 -8.86 40.17
C MET A 174 -6.79 -9.39 41.02
N LEU A 175 -7.98 -9.41 40.44
CA LEU A 175 -9.21 -9.88 41.07
C LEU A 175 -9.55 -11.26 40.51
N PRO A 176 -9.57 -12.33 41.33
CA PRO A 176 -10.07 -13.63 40.90
C PRO A 176 -11.53 -13.52 40.44
N VAL A 177 -11.89 -14.20 39.34
CA VAL A 177 -13.28 -14.18 38.83
C VAL A 177 -14.21 -15.11 39.62
N ASP A 178 -13.65 -16.00 40.43
CA ASP A 178 -14.40 -16.92 41.28
C ASP A 178 -15.36 -16.17 42.21
N ASN A 179 -16.59 -16.67 42.27
CA ASN A 179 -17.66 -16.12 43.11
C ASN A 179 -18.03 -14.66 42.79
N LEU A 180 -17.66 -14.13 41.62
CA LEU A 180 -18.15 -12.85 41.14
C LEU A 180 -19.50 -13.01 40.45
N LYS A 181 -20.39 -12.05 40.67
CA LYS A 181 -21.59 -11.82 39.88
C LYS A 181 -21.62 -10.39 39.37
N LEU A 182 -22.32 -10.21 38.26
CA LEU A 182 -22.53 -8.92 37.64
C LEU A 182 -23.93 -8.40 37.99
N ARG A 183 -24.05 -7.09 38.23
CA ARG A 183 -25.35 -6.42 38.26
C ARG A 183 -25.26 -5.07 37.57
N ASP A 184 -26.41 -4.60 37.11
CA ASP A 184 -26.54 -3.26 36.59
C ASP A 184 -26.63 -2.24 37.73
N VAL A 185 -26.00 -1.09 37.51
CA VAL A 185 -26.04 0.04 38.43
C VAL A 185 -26.90 1.12 37.81
N GLU A 186 -27.89 1.59 38.55
CA GLU A 186 -28.79 2.65 38.07
C GLU A 186 -28.01 3.92 37.74
N LYS A 187 -28.34 4.52 36.59
CA LYS A 187 -27.70 5.74 36.10
C LYS A 187 -28.04 6.90 37.05
N GLY A 188 -27.07 7.36 37.83
CA GLY A 188 -27.23 8.57 38.64
C GLY A 188 -27.56 9.79 37.77
N PHE A 189 -28.39 10.71 38.27
CA PHE A 189 -29.02 11.83 37.54
C PHE A 189 -28.06 12.78 36.79
N MET A 190 -26.74 12.65 36.95
CA MET A 190 -25.71 13.46 36.30
C MET A 190 -24.59 12.64 35.62
N SER A 191 -24.65 11.31 35.57
CA SER A 191 -23.62 10.48 34.91
C SER A 191 -23.94 10.29 33.43
N SER A 192 -23.02 10.65 32.54
CA SER A 192 -23.10 10.32 31.11
C SER A 192 -22.62 8.91 30.78
N LYS A 193 -21.85 8.27 31.69
CA LYS A 193 -21.25 6.94 31.47
C LYS A 193 -22.21 5.81 31.83
N HIS A 194 -22.08 4.68 31.12
CA HIS A 194 -22.83 3.44 31.37
C HIS A 194 -22.06 2.57 32.37
N ILE A 195 -22.72 2.14 33.46
CA ILE A 195 -22.04 1.53 34.62
C ILE A 195 -22.63 0.15 34.91
N PHE A 196 -21.76 -0.82 35.18
CA PHE A 196 -22.12 -2.11 35.77
C PHE A 196 -21.19 -2.39 36.97
N ALA A 197 -21.63 -3.25 37.88
CA ALA A 197 -20.88 -3.61 39.08
C ALA A 197 -20.58 -5.10 39.15
N LEU A 198 -19.37 -5.41 39.60
CA LEU A 198 -18.96 -6.75 40.01
C LEU A 198 -19.03 -6.84 41.54
N PHE A 199 -19.72 -7.85 42.06
CA PHE A 199 -19.81 -8.10 43.50
C PHE A 199 -19.52 -9.56 43.81
N ASN A 200 -19.04 -9.85 45.02
CA ASN A 200 -18.79 -11.22 45.44
C ASN A 200 -20.05 -11.84 46.06
N THR A 201 -20.40 -13.06 45.68
CA THR A 201 -21.60 -13.77 46.19
C THR A 201 -21.51 -14.10 47.68
N GLU A 202 -20.28 -14.22 48.22
CA GLU A 202 -20.03 -14.48 49.64
C GLU A 202 -19.98 -13.18 50.48
N GLN A 203 -20.40 -12.05 49.92
CA GLN A 203 -20.40 -10.72 50.57
C GLN A 203 -19.00 -10.25 51.05
N ARG A 204 -17.93 -10.82 50.49
CA ARG A 204 -16.56 -10.32 50.69
C ARG A 204 -16.33 -9.02 49.93
N ASN A 205 -15.38 -8.23 50.42
CA ASN A 205 -14.90 -7.07 49.67
C ASN A 205 -14.24 -7.54 48.36
N VAL A 206 -14.64 -6.94 47.25
CA VAL A 206 -14.12 -7.24 45.91
C VAL A 206 -12.84 -6.47 45.65
N TYR A 207 -12.76 -5.23 46.11
CA TYR A 207 -11.58 -4.40 45.92
C TYR A 207 -11.39 -3.46 47.11
N LYS A 208 -10.26 -3.60 47.82
CA LYS A 208 -9.96 -2.86 49.05
C LYS A 208 -11.12 -2.99 50.06
N ASP A 209 -11.70 -1.87 50.46
CA ASP A 209 -12.80 -1.80 51.42
C ASP A 209 -14.19 -1.82 50.73
N TYR A 210 -14.22 -1.96 49.40
CA TYR A 210 -15.45 -1.92 48.60
C TYR A 210 -16.03 -3.31 48.38
N ARG A 211 -17.31 -3.47 48.71
CA ARG A 211 -18.10 -4.70 48.51
C ARG A 211 -18.46 -4.98 47.04
N GLN A 212 -18.36 -3.97 46.19
CA GLN A 212 -18.56 -4.08 44.75
C GLN A 212 -17.54 -3.21 44.01
N LEU A 213 -17.20 -3.59 42.79
CA LEU A 213 -16.34 -2.84 41.88
C LEU A 213 -17.20 -2.28 40.75
N GLU A 214 -17.36 -0.96 40.70
CA GLU A 214 -18.14 -0.29 39.65
C GLU A 214 -17.26 0.08 38.47
N LEU A 215 -17.63 -0.43 37.29
CA LEU A 215 -16.91 -0.26 36.04
C LEU A 215 -17.80 0.51 35.07
N ALA A 216 -17.24 1.57 34.49
CA ALA A 216 -17.95 2.45 33.58
C ALA A 216 -17.33 2.45 32.18
N CYS A 217 -18.19 2.42 31.16
CA CYS A 217 -17.85 2.53 29.74
C CYS A 217 -18.47 3.80 29.13
N GLU A 218 -17.95 4.20 27.98
CA GLU A 218 -18.44 5.38 27.24
C GLU A 218 -19.75 5.09 26.50
N SER A 219 -19.92 3.86 25.99
CA SER A 219 -21.09 3.44 25.22
C SER A 219 -21.80 2.23 25.84
N GLN A 220 -23.09 2.07 25.51
CA GLN A 220 -23.85 0.87 25.88
C GLN A 220 -23.30 -0.38 25.17
N GLU A 221 -22.85 -0.24 23.92
CA GLU A 221 -22.24 -1.33 23.14
C GLU A 221 -20.99 -1.89 23.84
N ASP A 222 -20.15 -1.02 24.40
CA ASP A 222 -18.98 -1.43 25.18
C ASP A 222 -19.38 -2.20 26.44
N VAL A 223 -20.41 -1.75 27.15
CA VAL A 223 -20.95 -2.46 28.32
C VAL A 223 -21.40 -3.87 27.93
N ASP A 224 -22.15 -4.01 26.84
CA ASP A 224 -22.67 -5.29 26.40
C ASP A 224 -21.53 -6.23 25.94
N ALA A 225 -20.53 -5.70 25.25
CA ALA A 225 -19.33 -6.45 24.86
C ALA A 225 -18.49 -6.91 26.06
N TRP A 226 -18.38 -6.08 27.10
CA TRP A 226 -17.74 -6.44 28.36
C TRP A 226 -18.55 -7.48 29.14
N LYS A 227 -19.87 -7.31 29.27
CA LYS A 227 -20.78 -8.30 29.88
C LYS A 227 -20.70 -9.67 29.18
N ALA A 228 -20.71 -9.70 27.85
CA ALA A 228 -20.53 -10.93 27.08
C ALA A 228 -19.17 -11.59 27.34
N SER A 229 -18.14 -10.80 27.58
CA SER A 229 -16.81 -11.31 27.94
C SER A 229 -16.76 -11.86 29.36
N PHE A 230 -17.45 -11.22 30.32
CA PHE A 230 -17.63 -11.74 31.68
C PHE A 230 -18.45 -13.03 31.71
N LEU A 231 -19.50 -13.15 30.90
CA LEU A 231 -20.26 -14.39 30.71
C LEU A 231 -19.38 -15.54 30.23
N ARG A 232 -18.49 -15.27 29.25
CA ARG A 232 -17.49 -16.25 28.78
C ARG A 232 -16.47 -16.63 29.85
N ALA A 233 -16.22 -15.74 30.82
CA ALA A 233 -15.36 -15.98 31.98
C ALA A 233 -16.10 -16.66 33.16
N GLY A 234 -17.38 -17.00 33.00
CA GLY A 234 -18.18 -17.64 34.06
C GLY A 234 -18.78 -16.67 35.09
N VAL A 235 -18.74 -15.36 34.83
CA VAL A 235 -19.34 -14.33 35.70
C VAL A 235 -20.73 -13.99 35.16
N TYR A 236 -21.76 -14.46 35.87
CA TYR A 236 -23.14 -14.34 35.43
C TYR A 236 -23.85 -13.11 36.04
N PRO A 237 -24.80 -12.50 35.31
CA PRO A 237 -25.72 -11.53 35.87
C PRO A 237 -26.47 -12.10 37.08
N GLU A 238 -26.73 -11.25 38.07
CA GLU A 238 -27.60 -11.60 39.17
C GLU A 238 -29.01 -11.90 38.65
N ARG A 239 -29.49 -13.12 38.88
CA ARG A 239 -30.90 -13.46 38.65
C ARG A 239 -31.71 -12.62 39.62
N VAL A 240 -32.62 -11.79 39.08
CA VAL A 240 -33.62 -11.08 39.87
C VAL A 240 -34.61 -12.11 40.39
N THR A 241 -34.25 -12.86 41.43
CA THR A 241 -35.25 -13.54 42.26
C THR A 241 -35.87 -12.45 43.11
N GLU A 242 -36.98 -11.90 42.63
CA GLU A 242 -37.88 -11.12 43.46
C GLU A 242 -38.15 -11.90 44.75
N LYS A 243 -37.66 -11.37 45.86
CA LYS A 243 -38.03 -11.86 47.18
C LYS A 243 -39.49 -11.49 47.40
N GLU A 244 -40.32 -12.52 47.40
CA GLU A 244 -41.60 -12.64 48.12
C GLU A 244 -42.64 -11.51 47.91
N GLY A 245 -43.54 -11.73 46.96
CA GLY A 245 -44.76 -10.97 46.78
C GLY A 245 -45.79 -11.75 45.96
N LYS A 246 -46.56 -12.59 46.63
CA LYS A 246 -47.63 -13.46 46.13
C LYS A 246 -48.67 -12.73 45.24
N SER A 247 -48.74 -13.04 43.95
CA SER A 247 -50.01 -13.13 43.20
C SER A 247 -49.84 -13.84 41.85
N ASP A 248 -50.68 -14.85 41.69
CA ASP A 248 -51.03 -15.61 40.49
C ASP A 248 -51.29 -14.72 39.26
N SER A 249 -50.62 -14.99 38.14
CA SER A 249 -51.12 -14.87 36.76
C SER A 249 -50.06 -15.34 35.78
N GLY A 250 -50.38 -16.39 35.04
CA GLY A 250 -49.58 -16.88 33.93
C GLY A 250 -49.44 -15.86 32.80
N GLY A 251 -48.31 -15.92 32.12
CA GLY A 251 -48.02 -15.13 30.94
C GLY A 251 -46.59 -15.41 30.52
N ASP A 252 -46.44 -15.82 29.28
CA ASP A 252 -45.20 -16.15 28.59
C ASP A 252 -44.05 -15.19 28.92
N GLU A 253 -42.80 -15.71 28.93
CA GLU A 253 -41.70 -15.10 28.17
C GLU A 253 -40.37 -15.84 28.32
N ASN A 254 -39.69 -15.96 27.17
CA ASN A 254 -38.25 -16.05 27.01
C ASN A 254 -37.54 -17.41 27.19
N GLY A 255 -37.89 -18.36 26.32
CA GLY A 255 -37.07 -19.52 25.97
C GLY A 255 -35.87 -19.21 25.06
N SER A 256 -35.17 -18.08 25.25
CA SER A 256 -34.00 -17.71 24.43
C SER A 256 -32.65 -18.12 25.05
N ASP A 257 -32.62 -18.46 26.35
CA ASP A 257 -31.37 -18.77 27.08
C ASP A 257 -30.96 -20.26 27.03
N SER A 258 -31.80 -21.13 26.46
CA SER A 258 -31.51 -22.56 26.31
C SER A 258 -30.66 -22.88 25.07
N PHE A 259 -30.59 -21.97 24.10
CA PHE A 259 -29.92 -22.23 22.82
C PHE A 259 -28.38 -22.21 22.91
N MET A 260 -27.79 -21.58 23.93
CA MET A 260 -26.33 -21.49 24.07
C MET A 260 -25.69 -22.71 24.76
N HIS A 261 -26.48 -23.63 25.32
CA HIS A 261 -25.97 -24.78 26.09
C HIS A 261 -26.06 -26.14 25.36
N SER A 262 -26.41 -26.18 24.07
CA SER A 262 -26.58 -27.45 23.32
C SER A 262 -25.49 -27.78 22.30
N MET A 263 -24.36 -27.04 22.27
CA MET A 263 -23.22 -27.51 21.48
C MET A 263 -22.50 -28.61 22.24
N ASP A 264 -22.52 -29.81 21.67
CA ASP A 264 -21.77 -30.97 22.15
C ASP A 264 -20.27 -30.57 22.31
N PRO A 265 -19.67 -30.66 23.52
CA PRO A 265 -18.26 -30.36 23.73
C PRO A 265 -17.31 -31.14 22.80
N GLN A 266 -17.74 -32.29 22.27
CA GLN A 266 -17.00 -33.04 21.27
C GLN A 266 -17.04 -32.37 19.89
N LEU A 267 -18.18 -31.79 19.52
CA LEU A 267 -18.33 -31.04 18.26
C LEU A 267 -17.49 -29.77 18.28
N GLU A 268 -17.50 -29.01 19.37
CA GLU A 268 -16.64 -27.81 19.52
C GLU A 268 -15.15 -28.15 19.31
N ARG A 269 -14.72 -29.27 19.89
CA ARG A 269 -13.35 -29.76 19.75
C ARG A 269 -13.01 -30.17 18.31
N GLN A 270 -13.93 -30.83 17.63
CA GLN A 270 -13.76 -31.23 16.23
C GLN A 270 -13.69 -30.00 15.32
N VAL A 271 -14.54 -29.02 15.54
CA VAL A 271 -14.54 -27.74 14.79
C VAL A 271 -13.22 -27.01 14.97
N GLU A 272 -12.70 -26.92 16.20
CA GLU A 272 -11.41 -26.27 16.46
C GLU A 272 -10.24 -27.03 15.81
N THR A 273 -10.30 -28.37 15.79
CA THR A 273 -9.31 -29.19 15.07
C THR A 273 -9.31 -28.87 13.58
N ILE A 274 -10.50 -28.84 12.96
CA ILE A 274 -10.67 -28.52 11.54
C ILE A 274 -10.19 -27.10 11.26
N ARG A 275 -10.51 -26.13 12.12
CA ARG A 275 -10.06 -24.75 11.99
C ARG A 275 -8.54 -24.65 11.92
N ASN A 276 -7.83 -25.27 12.86
CA ASN A 276 -6.37 -25.25 12.90
C ASN A 276 -5.73 -25.91 11.65
N LEU A 277 -6.34 -26.99 11.14
CA LEU A 277 -5.91 -27.62 9.90
C LEU A 277 -6.14 -26.70 8.69
N VAL A 278 -7.33 -26.09 8.58
CA VAL A 278 -7.66 -25.13 7.53
C VAL A 278 -6.67 -23.96 7.55
N ASP A 279 -6.41 -23.38 8.72
CA ASP A 279 -5.51 -22.24 8.86
C ASP A 279 -4.06 -22.60 8.46
N SER A 280 -3.58 -23.77 8.89
CA SER A 280 -2.25 -24.27 8.50
C SER A 280 -2.16 -24.50 6.98
N TYR A 281 -3.15 -25.13 6.37
CA TYR A 281 -3.13 -25.39 4.93
C TYR A 281 -3.26 -24.10 4.11
N MET A 282 -4.17 -23.20 4.51
CA MET A 282 -4.34 -21.91 3.86
C MET A 282 -3.09 -21.03 3.97
N ALA A 283 -2.31 -21.12 5.05
CA ALA A 283 -1.03 -20.43 5.15
C ALA A 283 -0.04 -20.84 4.06
N ILE A 284 0.01 -22.15 3.74
CA ILE A 284 0.83 -22.70 2.66
C ILE A 284 0.35 -22.18 1.31
N VAL A 285 -0.95 -22.33 1.00
CA VAL A 285 -1.53 -21.86 -0.26
C VAL A 285 -1.29 -20.35 -0.44
N ASN A 286 -1.50 -19.56 0.60
CA ASN A 286 -1.26 -18.11 0.54
C ASN A 286 0.21 -17.76 0.31
N LYS A 287 1.16 -18.56 0.83
CA LYS A 287 2.60 -18.41 0.55
C LYS A 287 2.89 -18.72 -0.92
N THR A 288 2.36 -19.82 -1.45
CA THR A 288 2.50 -20.23 -2.86
C THR A 288 1.92 -19.18 -3.81
N VAL A 289 0.67 -18.76 -3.60
CA VAL A 289 0.00 -17.78 -4.46
C VAL A 289 0.74 -16.43 -4.42
N ARG A 290 1.16 -15.94 -3.26
CA ARG A 290 1.91 -14.68 -3.17
C ARG A 290 3.27 -14.71 -3.88
N ASP A 291 3.88 -15.89 -4.03
CA ASP A 291 5.14 -16.06 -4.75
C ASP A 291 4.93 -16.27 -6.26
N LEU A 292 3.99 -17.13 -6.65
CA LEU A 292 3.77 -17.50 -8.05
C LEU A 292 3.02 -16.42 -8.85
N MET A 293 2.14 -15.64 -8.22
CA MET A 293 1.37 -14.62 -8.93
C MET A 293 2.27 -13.54 -9.57
N PRO A 294 3.17 -12.87 -8.83
CA PRO A 294 4.07 -11.88 -9.44
C PRO A 294 4.96 -12.50 -10.52
N LYS A 295 5.45 -13.74 -10.33
CA LYS A 295 6.29 -14.44 -11.30
C LYS A 295 5.55 -14.72 -12.61
N THR A 296 4.29 -15.12 -12.52
CA THR A 296 3.43 -15.40 -13.67
C THR A 296 3.16 -14.13 -14.47
N ILE A 297 2.78 -13.04 -13.79
CA ILE A 297 2.56 -11.73 -14.42
C ILE A 297 3.85 -11.22 -15.06
N MET A 298 4.98 -11.30 -14.36
CA MET A 298 6.27 -10.87 -14.88
C MET A 298 6.65 -11.62 -16.16
N HIS A 299 6.52 -12.94 -16.15
CA HIS A 299 6.90 -13.77 -17.29
C HIS A 299 5.96 -13.61 -18.48
N LEU A 300 4.65 -13.76 -18.26
CA LEU A 300 3.68 -13.80 -19.35
C LEU A 300 3.24 -12.42 -19.84
N MET A 301 3.34 -11.38 -19.03
CA MET A 301 2.88 -10.05 -19.42
C MET A 301 4.06 -9.09 -19.57
N ILE A 302 4.81 -8.82 -18.50
CA ILE A 302 5.82 -7.74 -18.52
C ILE A 302 6.98 -8.07 -19.45
N ASN A 303 7.62 -9.22 -19.27
CA ASN A 303 8.75 -9.65 -20.10
C ASN A 303 8.31 -9.86 -21.55
N ASN A 304 7.15 -10.47 -21.77
CA ASN A 304 6.65 -10.68 -23.13
C ASN A 304 6.32 -9.36 -23.85
N THR A 305 5.70 -8.39 -23.17
CA THR A 305 5.47 -7.05 -23.74
C THR A 305 6.78 -6.33 -24.02
N LYS A 306 7.77 -6.43 -23.13
CA LYS A 306 9.11 -5.88 -23.35
C LYS A 306 9.77 -6.50 -24.58
N GLU A 307 9.72 -7.83 -24.73
CA GLU A 307 10.27 -8.53 -25.90
C GLU A 307 9.57 -8.10 -27.17
N PHE A 308 8.23 -8.05 -27.17
CA PHE A 308 7.42 -7.57 -28.30
C PHE A 308 7.81 -6.16 -28.74
N ILE A 309 7.95 -5.22 -27.80
CA ILE A 309 8.36 -3.83 -28.10
C ILE A 309 9.75 -3.79 -28.76
N ASN A 310 10.68 -4.63 -28.32
CA ASN A 310 12.06 -4.61 -28.83
C ASN A 310 12.23 -5.37 -30.16
N ALA A 311 11.50 -6.46 -30.36
CA ALA A 311 11.73 -7.40 -31.45
C ALA A 311 10.68 -7.31 -32.58
N GLU A 312 9.43 -6.98 -32.27
CA GLU A 312 8.30 -7.16 -33.19
C GLU A 312 7.60 -5.85 -33.55
N LEU A 313 7.55 -4.89 -32.61
CA LEU A 313 6.82 -3.62 -32.80
C LEU A 313 7.22 -2.88 -34.09
N LEU A 314 8.53 -2.86 -34.40
CA LEU A 314 9.02 -2.20 -35.60
C LEU A 314 8.48 -2.86 -36.88
N ALA A 315 8.46 -4.19 -36.93
CA ALA A 315 7.91 -4.94 -38.06
C ALA A 315 6.41 -4.67 -38.23
N HIS A 316 5.68 -4.58 -37.12
CA HIS A 316 4.26 -4.21 -37.15
C HIS A 316 4.06 -2.80 -37.71
N LEU A 317 4.80 -1.80 -37.23
CA LEU A 317 4.70 -0.41 -37.73
C LEU A 317 4.99 -0.32 -39.23
N TYR A 318 5.98 -1.08 -39.73
CA TYR A 318 6.25 -1.14 -41.17
C TYR A 318 5.16 -1.82 -41.99
N SER A 319 4.34 -2.68 -41.36
CA SER A 319 3.22 -3.37 -42.02
C SER A 319 1.92 -2.56 -42.03
N CYS A 320 1.84 -1.44 -41.29
CA CYS A 320 0.60 -0.68 -41.08
C CYS A 320 0.15 0.19 -42.27
N GLY A 321 0.86 0.16 -43.40
CA GLY A 321 0.45 0.85 -44.62
C GLY A 321 1.45 1.92 -45.07
N ASP A 322 0.96 3.12 -45.38
CA ASP A 322 1.80 4.21 -45.90
C ASP A 322 2.68 4.81 -44.80
N GLN A 323 3.98 4.55 -44.92
CA GLN A 323 5.00 5.04 -44.00
C GLN A 323 5.10 6.57 -44.01
N ASN A 324 4.74 7.22 -45.12
CA ASN A 324 4.79 8.68 -45.21
C ASN A 324 3.74 9.32 -44.30
N THR A 325 2.49 8.82 -44.34
CA THR A 325 1.42 9.28 -43.46
C THR A 325 1.72 9.00 -42.00
N LEU A 326 2.32 7.85 -41.69
CA LEU A 326 2.71 7.52 -40.32
C LEU A 326 3.74 8.51 -39.76
N MET A 327 4.64 8.99 -40.62
CA MET A 327 5.73 9.91 -40.28
C MET A 327 5.38 11.39 -40.50
N GLU A 328 4.10 11.72 -40.69
CA GLU A 328 3.66 13.11 -40.76
C GLU A 328 3.97 13.85 -39.45
N GLU A 329 4.62 15.02 -39.59
CA GLU A 329 4.95 15.88 -38.46
C GLU A 329 3.71 16.62 -37.94
N SER A 330 3.66 16.91 -36.64
CA SER A 330 2.59 17.72 -36.07
C SER A 330 2.59 19.13 -36.65
N GLN A 331 1.41 19.76 -36.72
CA GLN A 331 1.29 21.11 -37.25
C GLN A 331 2.15 22.13 -36.47
N GLU A 332 2.25 21.97 -35.16
CA GLU A 332 3.11 22.79 -34.30
C GLU A 332 4.60 22.60 -34.65
N GLN A 333 5.03 21.36 -34.85
CA GLN A 333 6.40 21.04 -35.23
C GLN A 333 6.74 21.57 -36.64
N ALA A 334 5.81 21.44 -37.58
CA ALA A 334 5.94 21.98 -38.93
C ALA A 334 6.09 23.51 -38.92
N GLN A 335 5.24 24.20 -38.16
CA GLN A 335 5.32 25.66 -38.00
C GLN A 335 6.64 26.08 -37.36
N HIS A 336 7.08 25.39 -36.30
CA HIS A 336 8.34 25.68 -35.65
C HIS A 336 9.54 25.47 -36.59
N ARG A 337 9.52 24.41 -37.39
CA ARG A 337 10.53 24.15 -38.43
C ARG A 337 10.56 25.28 -39.46
N ASP A 338 9.40 25.73 -39.93
CA ASP A 338 9.29 26.82 -40.91
C ASP A 338 9.77 28.17 -40.33
N GLU A 339 9.47 28.46 -39.07
CA GLU A 339 9.98 29.65 -38.36
C GLU A 339 11.50 29.63 -38.21
N MET A 340 12.05 28.48 -37.83
CA MET A 340 13.50 28.28 -37.75
C MET A 340 14.18 28.48 -39.10
N LEU A 341 13.59 27.97 -40.19
CA LEU A 341 14.11 28.15 -41.54
C LEU A 341 14.10 29.64 -41.94
N ARG A 342 13.00 30.35 -41.68
CA ARG A 342 12.94 31.81 -41.94
C ARG A 342 14.01 32.55 -41.15
N MET A 343 14.18 32.24 -39.86
CA MET A 343 15.21 32.85 -39.02
C MET A 343 16.62 32.56 -39.56
N TYR A 344 16.89 31.31 -39.95
CA TYR A 344 18.16 30.92 -40.55
C TYR A 344 18.48 31.73 -41.81
N HIS A 345 17.52 31.86 -42.72
CA HIS A 345 17.72 32.64 -43.95
C HIS A 345 17.93 34.13 -43.65
N ALA A 346 17.15 34.71 -42.75
CA ALA A 346 17.31 36.11 -42.34
C ALA A 346 18.69 36.38 -41.70
N LEU A 347 19.18 35.46 -40.84
CA LEU A 347 20.50 35.57 -40.24
C LEU A 347 21.62 35.45 -41.28
N ARG A 348 21.46 34.57 -42.28
CA ARG A 348 22.42 34.45 -43.38
C ARG A 348 22.47 35.70 -44.24
N GLU A 349 21.32 36.28 -44.54
CA GLU A 349 21.23 37.54 -45.28
C GLU A 349 21.88 38.68 -44.49
N ALA A 350 21.60 38.79 -43.19
CA ALA A 350 22.23 39.78 -42.32
C ALA A 350 23.77 39.63 -42.28
N LEU A 351 24.28 38.40 -42.21
CA LEU A 351 25.73 38.14 -42.29
C LEU A 351 26.31 38.55 -43.65
N SER A 352 25.58 38.33 -44.75
CA SER A 352 26.00 38.80 -46.08
C SER A 352 26.09 40.32 -46.11
N ILE A 353 25.07 41.02 -45.62
CA ILE A 353 25.04 42.49 -45.56
C ILE A 353 26.20 43.04 -44.72
N ILE A 354 26.51 42.41 -43.57
CA ILE A 354 27.66 42.80 -42.74
C ILE A 354 28.98 42.60 -43.51
N GLY A 355 29.11 41.48 -44.22
CA GLY A 355 30.26 41.21 -45.09
C GLY A 355 30.42 42.27 -46.18
N ASP A 356 29.32 42.64 -46.84
CA ASP A 356 29.30 43.66 -47.89
C ASP A 356 29.71 45.02 -47.33
N ILE A 357 29.14 45.46 -46.20
CA ILE A 357 29.53 46.71 -45.53
C ILE A 357 31.02 46.70 -45.17
N SER A 358 31.53 45.59 -44.63
CA SER A 358 32.94 45.50 -44.23
C SER A 358 33.92 45.64 -45.41
N THR A 359 33.50 45.25 -46.61
CA THR A 359 34.34 45.27 -47.82
C THR A 359 34.14 46.51 -48.69
N THR A 360 32.97 47.17 -48.61
CA THR A 360 32.63 48.33 -49.45
C THR A 360 32.75 49.69 -48.76
N THR A 361 32.88 49.73 -47.44
CA THR A 361 32.98 51.02 -46.72
C THR A 361 34.42 51.48 -46.60
N VAL A 362 34.75 52.66 -47.14
CA VAL A 362 36.05 53.32 -46.97
C VAL A 362 35.99 54.27 -45.77
N THR A 363 36.84 54.06 -44.77
CA THR A 363 36.99 54.97 -43.63
C THR A 363 37.83 56.18 -44.03
N THR A 364 37.23 57.37 -43.97
CA THR A 364 37.98 58.63 -44.08
C THR A 364 38.64 58.94 -42.74
N ALA A 365 39.95 59.20 -42.75
CA ALA A 365 40.67 59.64 -41.54
C ALA A 365 40.12 61.00 -41.08
N MET A 366 40.04 61.23 -39.76
CA MET A 366 39.57 62.51 -39.23
C MET A 366 40.45 63.66 -39.75
N PRO A 367 39.86 64.79 -40.16
CA PRO A 367 40.64 65.94 -40.59
C PRO A 367 41.54 66.43 -39.43
N PRO A 368 42.72 67.00 -39.75
CA PRO A 368 43.61 67.52 -38.72
C PRO A 368 42.92 68.62 -37.90
N PRO A 369 43.25 68.79 -36.61
CA PRO A 369 42.70 69.86 -35.78
C PRO A 369 42.94 71.23 -36.44
N VAL A 370 41.92 72.07 -36.46
CA VAL A 370 41.99 73.42 -37.04
C VAL A 370 42.72 74.34 -36.05
N ASP A 371 43.69 75.12 -36.54
CA ASP A 371 44.43 76.08 -35.73
C ASP A 371 43.64 77.39 -35.56
N ASP A 372 43.11 77.62 -34.37
CA ASP A 372 42.32 78.81 -33.99
C ASP A 372 43.19 80.03 -33.60
N SER A 373 44.51 79.99 -33.85
CA SER A 373 45.45 81.06 -33.48
C SER A 373 45.14 82.44 -34.09
N TRP A 374 44.27 82.53 -35.11
CA TRP A 374 43.84 83.80 -35.71
C TRP A 374 42.80 84.57 -34.87
N LEU A 375 42.16 83.93 -33.88
CA LEU A 375 41.12 84.55 -33.05
C LEU A 375 41.66 85.36 -31.86
N GLN A 376 42.98 85.46 -31.67
CA GLN A 376 43.59 86.03 -30.46
C GLN A 376 44.23 87.43 -30.58
N VAL A 377 44.04 88.19 -31.66
CA VAL A 377 44.64 89.53 -31.77
C VAL A 377 43.59 90.64 -31.71
N GLN A 378 43.86 91.61 -30.82
CA GLN A 378 43.18 92.90 -30.58
C GLN A 378 42.13 92.95 -29.45
N ARG A 379 42.53 92.57 -28.22
CA ARG A 379 41.95 93.14 -27.00
C ARG A 379 42.46 94.58 -26.81
N GLY A 380 41.68 95.55 -27.31
CA GLY A 380 41.76 96.95 -26.92
C GLY A 380 40.36 97.54 -26.92
N GLY A 381 39.79 97.84 -25.75
CA GLY A 381 38.49 98.48 -25.63
C GLY A 381 37.51 97.73 -24.73
N SER A 382 37.23 98.37 -23.60
CA SER A 382 36.20 98.07 -22.60
C SER A 382 34.82 97.71 -23.15
N GLY A 383 34.09 96.85 -22.41
CA GLY A 383 32.62 96.84 -22.44
C GLY A 383 32.01 95.46 -22.63
N GLY A 384 32.00 94.66 -21.57
CA GLY A 384 31.14 93.48 -21.52
C GLY A 384 29.66 93.90 -21.43
N ARG A 385 28.84 93.38 -22.34
CA ARG A 385 27.44 92.92 -22.20
C ARG A 385 26.64 93.19 -23.49
N SER A 386 26.07 92.13 -24.04
CA SER A 386 24.68 92.00 -24.55
C SER A 386 24.53 90.70 -25.36
N PRO A 387 23.32 90.19 -25.63
CA PRO A 387 22.13 90.15 -24.77
C PRO A 387 21.46 88.75 -24.75
N ALA A 388 20.58 88.54 -23.77
CA ALA A 388 19.74 87.37 -23.60
C ALA A 388 18.51 87.39 -24.53
N THR A 389 18.13 86.22 -25.06
CA THR A 389 16.74 85.90 -25.47
C THR A 389 16.37 84.48 -25.04
N SER A 390 15.08 84.31 -24.78
CA SER A 390 14.42 83.44 -23.79
C SER A 390 14.11 82.00 -24.27
N PRO A 391 13.65 81.09 -23.38
CA PRO A 391 13.64 79.64 -23.59
C PRO A 391 12.31 79.12 -24.15
N THR A 392 12.38 78.03 -24.93
CA THR A 392 11.21 77.22 -25.33
C THR A 392 11.30 75.79 -24.76
N PRO A 393 10.15 75.15 -24.47
CA PRO A 393 10.07 74.02 -23.55
C PRO A 393 10.01 72.66 -24.26
N ASN A 394 10.68 71.67 -23.66
CA ASN A 394 10.59 70.25 -23.99
C ASN A 394 9.14 69.73 -23.94
N ARG A 395 8.64 69.19 -25.06
CA ARG A 395 7.38 68.42 -25.12
C ARG A 395 7.61 67.00 -25.67
N ARG A 396 7.92 66.13 -24.72
CA ARG A 396 7.62 64.69 -24.52
C ARG A 396 6.85 63.93 -25.63
N ALA A 397 7.39 62.76 -26.01
CA ALA A 397 6.68 61.65 -26.65
C ALA A 397 6.07 60.67 -25.59
N PRO A 398 4.95 59.98 -25.88
CA PRO A 398 4.22 59.18 -24.88
C PRO A 398 4.87 57.81 -24.56
N PRO A 399 4.61 57.22 -23.38
CA PRO A 399 5.21 55.97 -22.91
C PRO A 399 4.49 54.71 -23.43
N GLY A 400 5.24 53.62 -23.57
CA GLY A 400 4.73 52.28 -23.86
C GLY A 400 3.87 51.65 -22.74
N PRO A 401 3.19 50.53 -23.03
CA PRO A 401 2.18 49.95 -22.16
C PRO A 401 2.75 49.22 -20.92
N PRO A 402 1.95 49.08 -19.85
CA PRO A 402 2.42 48.73 -18.50
C PRO A 402 2.55 47.22 -18.26
N ALA A 403 3.54 46.86 -17.43
CA ALA A 403 3.67 45.54 -16.82
C ALA A 403 2.52 45.27 -15.83
N ARG A 404 1.93 44.07 -15.92
CA ARG A 404 0.86 43.58 -15.02
C ARG A 404 1.45 43.14 -13.66
N PRO A 405 0.66 43.19 -12.57
CA PRO A 405 1.13 43.05 -11.19
C PRO A 405 1.12 41.60 -10.70
N GLY A 406 1.97 41.35 -9.69
CA GLY A 406 2.15 40.05 -9.07
C GLY A 406 0.93 39.53 -8.30
N SER A 407 0.80 38.20 -8.28
CA SER A 407 -0.08 37.44 -7.40
C SER A 407 0.74 36.43 -6.59
N ARG A 408 0.77 36.66 -5.27
CA ARG A 408 0.99 35.77 -4.12
C ARG A 408 1.48 34.33 -4.40
N GLY A 409 2.74 34.08 -4.05
CA GLY A 409 3.24 32.76 -3.63
C GLY A 409 3.48 32.72 -2.10
N PRO A 410 3.55 31.53 -1.48
CA PRO A 410 3.53 31.33 -0.02
C PRO A 410 4.85 31.71 0.68
N PRO A 411 4.84 31.94 2.02
CA PRO A 411 5.99 32.47 2.76
C PRO A 411 7.14 31.48 2.92
N PRO A 412 8.39 31.97 3.07
CA PRO A 412 9.59 31.14 3.26
C PRO A 412 9.64 30.54 4.67
N GLY A 413 10.00 29.26 4.75
CA GLY A 413 10.19 28.52 5.99
C GLY A 413 11.48 28.90 6.76
N PRO A 414 11.57 28.50 8.05
CA PRO A 414 12.69 28.85 8.94
C PRO A 414 13.98 28.09 8.60
N PRO A 415 15.15 28.59 9.05
CA PRO A 415 16.47 28.08 8.64
C PRO A 415 16.75 26.70 9.26
N PRO A 416 17.38 25.76 8.53
CA PRO A 416 17.82 24.52 9.14
C PRO A 416 19.09 24.75 9.96
N ALA A 417 19.04 24.22 11.18
CA ALA A 417 20.10 24.13 12.16
C ALA A 417 21.33 23.37 11.62
N GLY A 418 22.49 23.72 12.18
CA GLY A 418 23.79 23.18 11.81
C GLY A 418 23.90 21.67 11.88
N GLY A 419 24.57 21.11 10.86
CA GLY A 419 25.12 19.76 10.84
C GLY A 419 26.63 19.83 10.50
N PRO A 420 27.43 18.86 10.97
CA PRO A 420 28.90 18.93 11.00
C PRO A 420 29.57 18.75 9.61
N PRO A 421 30.85 19.15 9.45
CA PRO A 421 31.50 19.19 8.14
C PRO A 421 31.81 17.78 7.58
N VAL A 422 31.72 17.69 6.25
CA VAL A 422 32.05 16.51 5.43
C VAL A 422 33.58 16.32 5.36
N PRO A 423 34.14 15.11 5.54
CA PRO A 423 35.57 14.88 5.45
C PRO A 423 36.11 15.01 4.02
N SER A 424 37.25 15.70 3.90
CA SER A 424 38.02 15.85 2.66
C SER A 424 38.62 14.52 2.19
N ARG A 425 38.52 14.28 0.88
CA ARG A 425 39.10 13.16 0.14
C ARG A 425 40.64 13.18 0.21
N PRO A 426 41.32 12.13 0.69
CA PRO A 426 42.77 12.03 0.58
C PRO A 426 43.19 11.69 -0.87
N GLY A 427 44.25 12.37 -1.33
CA GLY A 427 44.88 12.18 -2.62
C GLY A 427 45.54 10.82 -2.78
N ALA A 428 45.76 10.47 -4.05
CA ALA A 428 46.40 9.25 -4.50
C ALA A 428 47.79 9.06 -3.90
N SER A 429 48.06 7.86 -3.40
CA SER A 429 49.42 7.36 -3.11
C SER A 429 49.81 6.33 -4.20
N PRO A 430 51.10 6.20 -4.52
CA PRO A 430 51.56 5.49 -5.71
C PRO A 430 51.61 3.97 -5.50
N ASP A 431 51.04 3.23 -6.45
CA ASP A 431 51.13 1.78 -6.53
C ASP A 431 52.59 1.33 -6.71
N LEU A 432 53.09 0.61 -5.70
CA LEU A 432 54.15 -0.38 -5.85
C LEU A 432 53.48 -1.65 -6.43
N HIS A 433 54.16 -2.36 -7.32
CA HIS A 433 53.74 -3.56 -8.08
C HIS A 433 53.28 -3.28 -9.52
N GLY A 434 54.24 -2.86 -10.36
CA GLY A 434 54.13 -2.99 -11.81
C GLY A 434 54.22 -4.45 -12.23
N GLY A 435 53.16 -4.96 -12.83
CA GLY A 435 53.13 -6.20 -13.60
C GLY A 435 52.15 -6.07 -14.77
N PRO A 436 52.44 -6.66 -15.95
CA PRO A 436 51.57 -6.55 -17.11
C PRO A 436 50.26 -7.34 -16.94
N PRO A 437 49.17 -6.93 -17.60
CA PRO A 437 47.86 -7.56 -17.45
C PRO A 437 47.84 -8.98 -18.04
N PRO A 438 46.99 -9.89 -17.52
CA PRO A 438 46.94 -11.27 -18.01
C PRO A 438 46.30 -11.35 -19.40
N THR A 439 46.94 -12.11 -20.28
CA THR A 439 46.45 -12.41 -21.63
C THR A 439 45.32 -13.44 -21.62
N VAL A 440 44.24 -13.15 -22.35
CA VAL A 440 43.08 -14.02 -22.56
C VAL A 440 43.47 -15.25 -23.39
N PRO A 441 43.16 -16.51 -22.98
CA PRO A 441 43.44 -17.69 -23.79
C PRO A 441 42.51 -17.78 -25.02
N SER A 442 43.10 -17.92 -26.21
CA SER A 442 42.40 -18.17 -27.47
C SER A 442 41.76 -19.56 -27.48
N ARG A 443 40.43 -19.62 -27.67
CA ARG A 443 39.68 -20.88 -27.86
C ARG A 443 39.83 -21.37 -29.31
N PRO A 444 40.01 -22.68 -29.57
CA PRO A 444 39.91 -23.24 -30.92
C PRO A 444 38.46 -23.22 -31.41
N ASN A 445 38.29 -22.88 -32.68
CA ASN A 445 37.01 -22.79 -33.40
C ASN A 445 36.37 -24.19 -33.51
N ARG A 446 35.29 -24.45 -32.76
CA ARG A 446 34.55 -25.72 -32.81
C ARG A 446 33.20 -25.47 -33.48
N ALA A 447 32.97 -26.12 -34.62
CA ALA A 447 31.70 -26.08 -35.33
C ALA A 447 30.54 -26.58 -34.43
N PRO A 448 29.31 -26.04 -34.58
CA PRO A 448 28.16 -26.45 -33.78
C PRO A 448 27.74 -27.90 -34.12
N PRO A 449 27.19 -28.65 -33.15
CA PRO A 449 26.73 -30.01 -33.38
C PRO A 449 25.47 -30.02 -34.27
N SER A 450 25.41 -30.97 -35.19
CA SER A 450 24.27 -31.22 -36.08
C SER A 450 23.06 -31.76 -35.31
N VAL A 451 21.88 -31.19 -35.59
CA VAL A 451 20.58 -31.60 -35.03
C VAL A 451 20.13 -32.93 -35.68
N PRO A 452 19.72 -33.96 -34.91
CA PRO A 452 19.15 -35.18 -35.49
C PRO A 452 17.79 -34.90 -36.15
N SER A 453 17.66 -35.28 -37.43
CA SER A 453 16.40 -35.21 -38.17
C SER A 453 15.42 -36.27 -37.65
N ARG A 454 14.31 -35.85 -37.00
CA ARG A 454 13.17 -36.74 -36.72
C ARG A 454 12.34 -36.90 -38.00
N ARG A 455 12.23 -38.14 -38.50
CA ARG A 455 11.23 -38.49 -39.53
C ARG A 455 9.82 -38.25 -38.99
N PRO A 456 8.89 -37.68 -39.79
CA PRO A 456 7.48 -37.67 -39.43
C PRO A 456 6.88 -39.09 -39.48
N PRO A 457 5.84 -39.40 -38.67
CA PRO A 457 5.17 -40.68 -38.70
C PRO A 457 4.38 -40.87 -40.02
N PRO A 458 4.19 -42.12 -40.48
CA PRO A 458 3.42 -42.40 -41.68
C PRO A 458 1.93 -42.09 -41.47
N SER A 459 1.30 -41.49 -42.48
CA SER A 459 -0.14 -41.28 -42.55
C SER A 459 -0.88 -42.63 -42.58
N PRO A 460 -2.02 -42.77 -41.89
CA PRO A 460 -2.82 -43.99 -41.96
C PRO A 460 -3.44 -44.13 -43.35
N THR A 461 -3.26 -45.31 -43.94
CA THR A 461 -3.98 -45.74 -45.14
C THR A 461 -5.19 -46.56 -44.70
N HIS A 462 -6.36 -46.08 -45.12
CA HIS A 462 -7.70 -46.69 -45.19
C HIS A 462 -8.32 -47.39 -43.97
#